data_AF-A0A0D7B2Q8-F1
#
_entry.id   AF-A0A0D7B2Q8-F1
#
_cell.length_a   1.000
_cell.length_b   1.000
_cell.length_c   1.000
_cell.angle_alpha   90.00
_cell.angle_beta   90.00
_cell.angle_gamma   90.00
#
_symmetry.space_group_name_H-M   'P 1'
#
loop_
_entity.id
_entity.type
_entity.pdbx_description
1 polymer ?
#
loop_
_entity_poly.entity_id
_entity_poly.type
_entity_poly.pdbx_seq_one_letter_code
_entity_poly.pdbx_strand_id
1 'polypeptide(L)'
;QGKVGDEGIMQGLYSRMQTEQYVPAPIVDGHIPKNDFGNLDLYVPSMLPEGAVHVPYKGTAKIARRLGIEFAEAVTGFEFKKRRATPIVEGVVIAKENEQWLLDTFWEAEQDAQEK
;
A
#
# COMPACT_ATOMS: atom_id res chain seq x y z
N GLN A 1 -32.59 33.37 -21.71
CA GLN A 1 -31.19 33.29 -21.25
C GLN A 1 -30.89 31.81 -21.01
N GLY A 2 -30.10 31.21 -21.90
CA GLY A 2 -29.81 29.77 -21.89
C GLY A 2 -28.86 29.42 -20.75
N LYS A 3 -29.14 28.31 -20.07
CA LYS A 3 -28.29 27.74 -19.02
C LYS A 3 -26.93 27.36 -19.62
N VAL A 4 -25.85 27.85 -19.03
CA VAL A 4 -24.49 27.36 -19.28
C VAL A 4 -24.51 25.87 -18.94
N GLY A 5 -24.35 25.02 -19.96
CA GLY A 5 -24.28 23.58 -19.80
C GLY A 5 -23.04 23.21 -19.01
N ASP A 6 -23.13 22.09 -18.29
CA ASP A 6 -22.02 21.39 -17.66
C ASP A 6 -20.95 21.09 -18.73
N GLU A 7 -19.99 22.00 -18.90
CA GLU A 7 -18.77 21.75 -19.68
C GLU A 7 -17.96 20.73 -18.87
N GLY A 8 -18.28 19.45 -19.07
CA GLY A 8 -17.70 18.34 -18.32
C GLY A 8 -16.17 18.43 -18.25
N ILE A 9 -15.62 18.08 -17.10
CA ILE A 9 -14.18 18.15 -16.82
C ILE A 9 -13.42 17.40 -17.92
N MET A 10 -12.62 18.11 -18.71
CA MET A 10 -11.79 17.50 -19.73
C MET A 10 -10.58 16.78 -19.08
N GLN A 11 -10.42 15.49 -19.36
CA GLN A 11 -9.33 14.67 -18.86
C GLN A 11 -8.26 14.48 -19.93
N GLY A 12 -7.00 14.76 -19.60
CA GLY A 12 -5.87 14.49 -20.49
C GLY A 12 -5.67 12.99 -20.72
N LEU A 13 -5.51 12.60 -21.98
CA LEU A 13 -5.17 11.23 -22.37
C LEU A 13 -3.75 11.22 -22.96
N TYR A 14 -2.95 10.23 -22.58
CA TYR A 14 -1.55 10.11 -22.97
C TYR A 14 -1.27 8.73 -23.54
N SER A 15 -0.42 8.68 -24.56
CA SER A 15 0.12 7.43 -25.10
C SER A 15 1.23 6.88 -24.19
N ARG A 16 1.55 5.58 -24.30
CA ARG A 16 2.66 4.99 -23.52
C ARG A 16 4.02 5.66 -23.77
N MET A 17 4.23 6.21 -24.97
CA MET A 17 5.48 6.93 -25.30
C MET A 17 5.63 8.26 -24.54
N GLN A 18 4.54 8.77 -23.98
CA GLN A 18 4.51 9.97 -23.14
C GLN A 18 4.60 9.64 -21.64
N THR A 19 4.81 8.37 -21.29
CA THR A 19 4.89 7.91 -19.89
C THR A 19 6.25 7.31 -19.61
N GLU A 20 6.70 7.43 -18.37
CA GLU A 20 7.87 6.75 -17.83
C GLU A 20 7.47 5.81 -16.70
N GLN A 21 8.29 4.80 -16.44
CA GLN A 21 8.05 3.91 -15.31
C GLN A 21 8.33 4.67 -14.01
N TYR A 22 7.34 4.69 -13.12
CA TYR A 22 7.52 5.25 -11.78
C TYR A 22 8.52 4.43 -10.97
N VAL A 23 9.48 5.13 -10.36
CA VAL A 23 10.46 4.56 -9.42
C VAL A 23 10.24 5.22 -8.06
N PRO A 24 9.86 4.47 -7.03
CA PRO A 24 9.65 5.01 -5.68
C PRO A 24 10.98 5.45 -5.05
N ALA A 25 10.90 6.41 -4.13
CA ALA A 25 12.05 6.75 -3.28
C ALA A 25 12.44 5.52 -2.42
N PRO A 26 13.74 5.23 -2.25
CA PRO A 26 14.20 4.12 -1.43
C PRO A 26 13.89 4.35 0.05
N ILE A 27 13.91 3.28 0.85
CA ILE A 27 13.89 3.40 2.31
C ILE A 27 15.21 4.04 2.76
N VAL A 28 15.11 5.07 3.60
CA VAL A 28 16.26 5.73 4.25
C VAL A 28 16.04 5.68 5.75
N ASP A 29 17.03 5.19 6.51
CA ASP A 29 16.99 5.07 7.97
C ASP A 29 15.75 4.31 8.50
N GLY A 30 15.28 3.31 7.76
CA GLY A 30 14.11 2.52 8.12
C GLY A 30 12.76 3.24 7.91
N HIS A 31 12.75 4.46 7.36
CA HIS A 31 11.52 5.19 7.08
C HIS A 31 10.84 4.73 5.79
N ILE A 32 9.57 4.33 5.93
CA ILE A 32 8.73 3.93 4.79
C ILE A 32 8.05 5.17 4.20
N PRO A 33 8.19 5.44 2.89
CA PRO A 33 7.46 6.53 2.25
C PRO A 33 5.95 6.25 2.29
N LYS A 34 5.17 7.25 2.69
CA LYS A 34 3.70 7.17 2.80
C LYS A 34 3.08 8.31 2.00
N ASN A 35 1.92 8.06 1.39
CA ASN A 35 1.09 9.10 0.80
C ASN A 35 0.35 9.90 1.90
N ASP A 36 -0.45 10.89 1.49
CA ASP A 36 -1.19 11.77 2.42
C ASP A 36 -2.20 11.03 3.32
N PHE A 37 -2.55 9.79 2.98
CA PHE A 37 -3.43 8.93 3.77
C PHE A 37 -2.68 8.05 4.77
N GLY A 38 -1.34 8.12 4.80
CA GLY A 38 -0.50 7.33 5.70
C GLY A 38 -0.27 5.88 5.26
N ASN A 39 -0.61 5.54 4.01
CA ASN A 39 -0.41 4.22 3.41
C ASN A 39 0.51 4.32 2.17
N LEU A 40 0.85 3.18 1.56
CA LEU A 40 1.69 3.11 0.37
C LEU A 40 0.90 2.47 -0.77
N ASP A 41 0.88 3.15 -1.91
CA ASP A 41 0.27 2.66 -3.14
C ASP A 41 1.19 1.63 -3.83
N LEU A 42 0.76 0.37 -3.88
CA LEU A 42 1.52 -0.77 -4.40
C LEU A 42 0.71 -1.53 -5.45
N TYR A 43 0.40 -0.86 -6.56
CA TYR A 43 -0.43 -1.45 -7.63
C TYR A 43 0.33 -2.43 -8.53
N VAL A 44 1.67 -2.28 -8.59
CA VAL A 44 2.56 -3.16 -9.35
C VAL A 44 3.85 -3.39 -8.56
N PRO A 45 4.56 -4.51 -8.78
CA PRO A 45 5.78 -4.82 -8.03
C PRO A 45 6.87 -3.74 -8.10
N SER A 46 6.96 -2.99 -9.20
CA SER A 46 7.95 -1.92 -9.34
C SER A 46 7.68 -0.67 -8.49
N MET A 47 6.51 -0.58 -7.85
CA MET A 47 6.18 0.48 -6.89
C MET A 47 6.71 0.18 -5.48
N LEU A 48 7.30 -1.01 -5.26
CA LEU A 48 7.93 -1.34 -3.99
C LEU A 48 9.23 -0.56 -3.83
N PRO A 49 9.41 0.24 -2.76
CA PRO A 49 10.66 0.93 -2.49
C PRO A 49 11.85 -0.01 -2.40
N GLU A 50 13.01 0.43 -2.89
CA GLU A 50 14.24 -0.31 -2.67
C GLU A 50 14.54 -0.41 -1.17
N GLY A 51 14.96 -1.60 -0.73
CA GLY A 51 15.17 -1.91 0.69
C GLY A 51 13.89 -2.31 1.43
N ALA A 52 12.71 -2.23 0.79
CA ALA A 52 11.44 -2.64 1.38
C ALA A 52 11.07 -4.08 1.02
N VAL A 53 10.15 -4.65 1.79
CA VAL A 53 9.43 -5.87 1.46
C VAL A 53 7.95 -5.71 1.72
N HIS A 54 7.13 -6.33 0.87
CA HIS A 54 5.69 -6.41 1.04
C HIS A 54 5.31 -7.74 1.70
N VAL A 55 4.62 -7.67 2.83
CA VAL A 55 4.13 -8.82 3.59
C VAL A 55 2.60 -8.87 3.47
N PRO A 56 2.04 -9.66 2.53
CA PRO A 56 0.65 -9.57 2.10
C PRO A 56 -0.33 -10.37 2.98
N TYR A 57 -0.13 -10.39 4.29
CA TYR A 57 -1.02 -11.11 5.22
C TYR A 57 -1.90 -10.14 6.01
N LYS A 58 -3.19 -10.48 6.16
CA LYS A 58 -4.12 -9.69 6.97
C LYS A 58 -3.70 -9.72 8.43
N GLY A 59 -3.80 -8.57 9.11
CA GLY A 59 -3.46 -8.46 10.53
C GLY A 59 -1.97 -8.15 10.82
N THR A 60 -1.09 -8.24 9.82
CA THR A 60 0.33 -7.87 9.94
C THR A 60 0.55 -6.44 10.42
N ALA A 61 -0.31 -5.50 10.03
CA ALA A 61 -0.28 -4.12 10.54
C ALA A 61 -0.40 -4.02 12.07
N LYS A 62 -1.23 -4.88 12.68
CA LYS A 62 -1.37 -4.93 14.15
C LYS A 62 -0.10 -5.47 14.79
N ILE A 63 0.55 -6.44 14.16
CA ILE A 63 1.78 -7.07 14.67
C ILE A 63 2.97 -6.12 14.52
N ALA A 64 3.15 -5.50 13.35
CA ALA A 64 4.18 -4.50 13.13
C ALA A 64 4.10 -3.37 14.16
N ARG A 65 2.88 -2.88 14.42
CA ARG A 65 2.62 -1.89 15.47
C ARG A 65 2.99 -2.37 16.87
N ARG A 66 2.73 -3.64 17.20
CA ARG A 66 3.10 -4.25 18.50
C ARG A 66 4.62 -4.38 18.66
N LEU A 67 5.32 -4.70 17.58
CA LEU A 67 6.77 -4.85 17.56
C LEU A 67 7.52 -3.51 17.47
N GLY A 68 6.82 -2.40 17.21
CA GLY A 68 7.44 -1.09 17.01
C GLY A 68 8.20 -0.97 15.68
N ILE A 69 7.87 -1.82 14.71
CA ILE A 69 8.45 -1.77 13.36
C ILE A 69 7.77 -0.64 12.58
N GLU A 70 8.55 0.20 11.90
CA GLU A 70 8.02 1.20 10.98
C GLU A 70 7.42 0.51 9.75
N PHE A 71 6.16 0.82 9.44
CA PHE A 71 5.42 0.18 8.36
C PHE A 71 4.46 1.15 7.67
N ALA A 72 4.09 0.82 6.42
CA ALA A 72 2.94 1.38 5.73
C ALA A 72 1.95 0.27 5.35
N GLU A 73 0.65 0.54 5.42
CA GLU A 73 -0.35 -0.37 4.85
C GLU A 73 -0.24 -0.36 3.32
N ALA A 74 -0.26 -1.52 2.68
CA ALA A 74 -0.12 -1.61 1.23
C ALA A 74 -1.48 -1.55 0.56
N VAL A 75 -1.76 -0.47 -0.18
CA VAL A 75 -2.96 -0.35 -1.02
C VAL A 75 -2.63 -0.93 -2.38
N THR A 76 -3.17 -2.12 -2.67
CA THR A 76 -2.85 -2.86 -3.91
C THR A 76 -3.92 -2.68 -4.99
N GLY A 77 -5.06 -2.08 -4.66
CA GLY A 77 -6.10 -1.76 -5.61
C GLY A 77 -7.31 -1.09 -4.98
N PHE A 78 -8.41 -1.03 -5.73
CA PHE A 78 -9.68 -0.45 -5.29
C PHE A 78 -10.85 -1.34 -5.70
N GLU A 79 -11.79 -1.55 -4.77
CA GLU A 79 -13.09 -2.14 -5.05
C GLU A 79 -14.11 -1.05 -5.38
N PHE A 80 -14.76 -1.16 -6.54
CA PHE A 80 -15.78 -0.21 -6.98
C PHE A 80 -17.18 -0.81 -6.83
N LYS A 81 -17.96 -0.30 -5.85
CA LYS A 81 -19.35 -0.72 -5.61
C LYS A 81 -20.24 0.48 -5.38
N LYS A 82 -21.43 0.49 -6.00
CA LYS A 82 -22.47 1.54 -5.79
C LYS A 82 -21.91 2.97 -5.91
N ARG A 83 -21.07 3.25 -6.92
CA ARG A 83 -20.38 4.54 -7.15
C ARG A 83 -19.41 4.97 -6.02
N ARG A 84 -18.96 4.05 -5.17
CA ARG A 84 -17.89 4.28 -4.19
C ARG A 84 -16.67 3.43 -4.56
N ALA A 85 -15.49 4.01 -4.40
CA ALA A 85 -14.20 3.34 -4.50
C ALA A 85 -13.68 3.11 -3.08
N THR A 86 -13.43 1.86 -2.72
CA THR A 86 -12.86 1.48 -1.41
C THR A 86 -11.46 0.91 -1.63
N PRO A 87 -10.41 1.39 -0.95
CA PRO A 87 -9.07 0.83 -1.10
C PRO A 87 -9.03 -0.62 -0.63
N ILE A 88 -8.34 -1.45 -1.39
CA ILE A 88 -7.99 -2.82 -1.03
C ILE A 88 -6.64 -2.76 -0.34
N VAL A 89 -6.63 -3.00 0.97
CA VAL A 89 -5.41 -3.05 1.78
C VAL A 89 -5.00 -4.51 1.95
N GLU A 90 -3.80 -4.84 1.48
CA GLU A 90 -3.23 -6.18 1.55
C GLU A 90 -1.93 -6.17 2.36
N GLY A 91 -2.04 -6.33 3.67
CA GLY A 91 -0.87 -6.42 4.55
C GLY A 91 -0.08 -5.11 4.63
N VAL A 92 1.24 -5.23 4.78
CA VAL A 92 2.13 -4.09 5.05
C VAL A 92 3.40 -4.09 4.22
N VAL A 93 3.95 -2.91 3.99
CA VAL A 93 5.33 -2.71 3.53
C VAL A 93 6.19 -2.29 4.71
N ILE A 94 7.31 -2.99 4.90
CA ILE A 94 8.30 -2.76 5.96
C ILE A 94 9.71 -2.79 5.39
N ALA A 95 10.69 -2.33 6.17
CA ALA A 95 12.09 -2.49 5.84
C ALA A 95 12.47 -3.99 5.84
N LYS A 96 13.26 -4.42 4.85
CA LYS A 96 13.56 -5.83 4.59
C LYS A 96 14.22 -6.54 5.78
N GLU A 97 15.02 -5.83 6.56
CA GLU A 97 15.67 -6.34 7.77
C GLU A 97 14.68 -6.80 8.85
N ASN A 98 13.45 -6.28 8.85
CA ASN A 98 12.42 -6.64 9.83
C ASN A 98 11.49 -7.76 9.37
N GLU A 99 11.66 -8.26 8.13
CA GLU A 99 10.76 -9.24 7.51
C GLU A 99 10.59 -10.49 8.35
N GLN A 100 11.71 -11.12 8.69
CA GLN A 100 11.71 -12.39 9.40
C GLN A 100 11.06 -12.25 10.78
N TRP A 101 11.40 -11.18 11.51
CA TRP A 101 10.86 -10.94 12.84
C TRP A 101 9.34 -10.73 12.82
N LEU A 102 8.84 -9.99 11.82
CA LEU A 102 7.40 -9.81 11.63
C LEU A 102 6.71 -11.14 11.30
N LEU A 103 7.27 -11.93 10.39
CA LEU A 103 6.71 -13.21 9.96
C LEU A 103 6.67 -14.24 11.09
N ASP A 104 7.76 -14.39 11.84
CA ASP A 104 7.82 -15.33 12.97
C ASP A 104 6.73 -14.99 13.98
N THR A 105 6.65 -13.71 14.38
CA THR A 105 5.62 -13.22 15.30
C THR A 105 4.20 -13.39 14.74
N PHE A 106 4.02 -13.27 13.43
CA PHE A 106 2.73 -13.47 12.77
C PHE A 106 2.29 -14.93 12.85
N TRP A 107 3.17 -15.87 12.52
CA TRP A 107 2.84 -17.29 12.56
C TRP A 107 2.59 -17.81 13.97
N GLU A 108 3.35 -17.34 14.96
CA GLU A 108 3.07 -17.62 16.38
C GLU A 108 1.66 -17.14 16.78
N ALA A 109 1.30 -15.91 16.40
CA ALA A 109 -0.01 -15.35 16.72
C ALA A 109 -1.17 -16.09 16.04
N GLU A 110 -0.98 -16.56 14.79
CA GLU A 110 -1.98 -17.35 14.08
C GLU A 110 -2.16 -18.74 14.69
N GLN A 111 -1.08 -19.38 15.15
CA GLN A 111 -1.17 -20.66 15.87
C GLN A 111 -1.94 -20.52 17.19
N ASP A 112 -1.57 -19.54 18.01
CA ASP A 112 -2.25 -19.23 19.28
C ASP A 112 -3.76 -18.95 19.10
N ALA A 113 -4.16 -18.39 17.96
CA ALA A 113 -5.55 -18.09 17.64
C ALA A 113 -6.33 -19.31 17.14
N GLN A 114 -5.66 -20.28 16.51
CA GLN A 114 -6.27 -21.53 16.04
C GLN A 114 -6.48 -22.55 17.17
N GLU A 115 -5.63 -22.50 18.20
CA GLU A 115 -5.71 -23.41 19.36
C GLU A 115 -6.75 -22.99 20.41
N LYS A 116 -7.31 -21.78 20.30
CA LYS A 116 -8.33 -21.23 21.22
C LYS A 116 -9.74 -21.29 20.64
#